data_AF-A0AAU9TH03-F1
#
_entry.id   AF-A0AAU9TH03-F1
#
_cell.length_a   1.000
_cell.length_b   1.000
_cell.length_c   1.000
_cell.angle_alpha   90.00
_cell.angle_beta   90.00
_cell.angle_gamma   90.00
#
_symmetry.space_group_name_H-M   'P 1'
#
loop_
_entity.id
_entity.type
_entity.pdbx_description
1 polymer ?
#
loop_
_entity_poly.entity_id
_entity_poly.type
_entity_poly.pdbx_seq_one_letter_code
_entity_poly.pdbx_strand_id
1 'polypeptide(L)'
;MKINEKNLCAFASSATPVDREGWLDMRGEIGKNYQRRWFTLKGNLLFYFDKKGDKEPVGVIILEGCTIELTEEESYSFKIVFHCESGRTYFLCTNSQASMEAWMKALACASYDYMKLMVAELQRQLDEAQAEEAAEAAALVTVTAPEEEPKVPPRGQRYNPFNKVPEGETKAVPGSRHHKESVKAELPRKKVPFRDIHKSYGRKILSDRSEWRARLRLREQAAGRPLIEL
;
A
#
# COMPACT_ATOMS: atom_id res chain seq x y z
N MET A 1 8.80 27.13 -22.21
CA MET A 1 8.57 27.59 -20.82
C MET A 1 9.68 28.58 -20.47
N LYS A 2 9.38 29.81 -20.03
CA LYS A 2 10.43 30.80 -19.69
C LYS A 2 10.88 30.55 -18.25
N ILE A 3 12.01 29.85 -18.09
CA ILE A 3 12.53 29.51 -16.76
C ILE A 3 13.24 30.74 -16.19
N ASN A 4 12.88 31.12 -14.96
CA ASN A 4 13.51 32.24 -14.26
C ASN A 4 14.81 31.76 -13.59
N GLU A 5 15.94 32.28 -14.05
CA GLU A 5 17.29 31.96 -13.55
C GLU A 5 17.40 32.15 -12.03
N LYS A 6 16.82 33.22 -11.46
CA LYS A 6 16.84 33.44 -10.01
C LYS A 6 16.15 32.33 -9.23
N ASN A 7 15.06 31.80 -9.77
CA ASN A 7 14.33 30.70 -9.14
C ASN A 7 15.13 29.39 -9.24
N LEU A 8 15.83 29.15 -10.35
CA LEU A 8 16.71 27.99 -10.50
C LEU A 8 17.86 28.02 -9.50
N CYS A 9 18.55 29.16 -9.38
CA CYS A 9 19.66 29.29 -8.41
C CYS A 9 19.16 29.08 -6.97
N ALA A 10 18.01 29.67 -6.63
CA ALA A 10 17.40 29.47 -5.32
C ALA A 10 17.02 28.00 -5.07
N PHE A 11 16.46 27.31 -6.08
CA PHE A 11 16.11 25.90 -5.98
C PHE A 11 17.34 25.00 -5.84
N ALA A 12 18.39 25.26 -6.63
CA ALA A 12 19.64 24.53 -6.60
C ALA A 12 20.25 24.53 -5.18
N SER A 13 20.21 25.67 -4.49
CA SER A 13 20.70 25.84 -3.12
C SER A 13 19.67 25.55 -2.02
N SER A 14 18.42 25.21 -2.38
CA SER A 14 17.36 24.98 -1.40
C SER A 14 17.55 23.69 -0.60
N ALA A 15 16.84 23.56 0.52
CA ALA A 15 16.86 22.38 1.39
C ALA A 15 16.06 21.17 0.83
N THR A 16 15.67 21.21 -0.46
CA THR A 16 15.02 20.06 -1.10
C THR A 16 15.95 18.84 -1.08
N PRO A 17 15.41 17.62 -0.86
CA PRO A 17 16.19 16.40 -0.92
C PRO A 17 17.03 16.32 -2.20
N VAL A 18 18.25 15.84 -2.05
CA VAL A 18 19.19 15.60 -3.14
C VAL A 18 19.14 14.11 -3.45
N ASP A 19 18.75 13.76 -4.67
CA ASP A 19 18.69 12.36 -5.10
C ASP A 19 20.10 11.78 -5.29
N ARG A 20 21.03 12.62 -5.77
CA ARG A 20 22.45 12.28 -5.89
C ARG A 20 23.33 13.51 -6.00
N GLU A 21 24.51 13.49 -5.38
CA GLU A 21 25.54 14.51 -5.58
C GLU A 21 26.93 13.89 -5.69
N GLY A 22 27.86 14.59 -6.32
CA GLY A 22 29.23 14.09 -6.49
C GLY A 22 30.03 14.79 -7.58
N TRP A 23 31.33 14.50 -7.60
CA TRP A 23 32.23 14.97 -8.65
C TRP A 23 32.07 14.13 -9.91
N LEU A 24 31.90 14.79 -11.06
CA LEU A 24 31.99 14.19 -12.38
C LEU A 24 32.90 15.04 -13.26
N ASP A 25 33.55 14.40 -14.22
CA ASP A 25 34.31 15.09 -15.26
C ASP A 25 33.44 15.22 -16.49
N MET A 26 33.08 16.46 -16.86
CA MET A 26 32.20 16.76 -17.98
C MET A 26 32.99 17.29 -19.17
N ARG A 27 32.73 16.76 -20.37
CA ARG A 27 33.33 17.27 -21.60
C ARG A 27 32.79 18.66 -21.93
N GLY A 28 33.69 19.60 -22.18
CA GLY A 28 33.34 20.95 -22.64
C GLY A 28 32.56 20.94 -23.96
N GLU A 29 31.76 21.99 -24.18
CA GLU A 29 31.00 22.19 -25.43
C GLU A 29 31.92 22.53 -26.61
N ILE A 30 32.95 23.34 -26.33
CA ILE A 30 33.93 23.79 -27.30
C ILE A 30 35.26 23.10 -26.95
N GLY A 31 35.53 21.98 -27.64
CA GLY A 31 36.74 21.16 -27.45
C GLY A 31 36.47 19.79 -26.83
N LYS A 32 37.52 19.00 -26.64
CA LYS A 32 37.45 17.67 -25.99
C LYS A 32 37.99 17.65 -24.56
N ASN A 33 38.16 18.83 -23.95
CA ASN A 33 38.70 18.91 -22.60
C ASN A 33 37.61 18.57 -21.60
N TYR A 34 37.94 17.67 -20.68
CA TYR A 34 37.09 17.35 -19.53
C TYR A 34 37.35 18.34 -18.40
N GLN A 35 36.27 18.82 -17.78
CA GLN A 35 36.30 19.70 -16.63
C GLN A 35 35.61 19.04 -15.45
N ARG A 36 36.31 19.01 -14.32
CA ARG A 36 35.77 18.50 -13.08
C ARG A 36 34.75 19.47 -12.50
N ARG A 37 33.50 19.01 -12.33
CA ARG A 37 32.39 19.79 -11.79
C ARG A 37 31.68 19.03 -10.67
N TRP A 38 31.15 19.76 -9.71
CA TRP A 38 30.30 19.18 -8.68
C TRP A 38 28.87 19.10 -9.22
N PHE A 39 28.29 17.91 -9.28
CA PHE A 39 26.93 17.70 -9.76
C PHE A 39 25.97 17.47 -8.59
N THR A 40 24.74 17.94 -8.75
CA THR A 40 23.66 17.76 -7.78
C THR A 40 22.35 17.52 -8.53
N LEU A 41 21.78 16.34 -8.34
CA LEU A 41 20.49 15.92 -8.90
C LEU A 41 19.38 16.17 -7.88
N LYS A 42 18.35 16.90 -8.31
CA LYS A 42 17.14 17.20 -7.53
C LYS A 42 15.92 17.05 -8.42
N GLY A 43 15.14 15.99 -8.23
CA GLY A 43 14.08 15.59 -9.15
C GLY A 43 14.65 15.32 -10.53
N ASN A 44 14.10 15.98 -11.55
CA ASN A 44 14.57 15.90 -12.94
C ASN A 44 15.58 17.01 -13.31
N LEU A 45 16.10 17.76 -12.33
CA LEU A 45 17.05 18.85 -12.55
C LEU A 45 18.44 18.44 -12.09
N LEU A 46 19.38 18.39 -13.02
CA LEU A 46 20.79 18.11 -12.76
C LEU A 46 21.59 19.41 -12.83
N PHE A 47 21.95 19.93 -11.67
CA PHE A 47 22.79 21.12 -11.53
C PHE A 47 24.26 20.74 -11.53
N TYR A 48 25.10 21.64 -12.05
CA TYR A 48 26.55 21.52 -11.90
C TYR A 48 27.20 22.84 -11.49
N PHE A 49 28.24 22.73 -10.69
CA PHE A 49 28.95 23.83 -10.04
C PHE A 49 30.45 23.73 -10.27
N ASP A 50 31.17 24.84 -10.16
CA ASP A 50 32.64 24.84 -10.12
C ASP A 50 33.14 24.07 -8.89
N LYS A 51 32.54 24.32 -7.73
CA LYS A 51 32.94 23.70 -6.46
C LYS A 51 31.74 23.23 -5.65
N LYS A 52 32.00 22.27 -4.75
CA LYS A 52 31.02 21.85 -3.75
C LYS A 52 30.72 23.02 -2.80
N GLY A 53 29.44 23.36 -2.67
CA GLY A 53 28.96 24.41 -1.76
C GLY A 53 28.76 25.78 -2.41
N ASP A 54 29.03 25.92 -3.71
CA ASP A 54 28.69 27.13 -4.46
C ASP A 54 27.17 27.33 -4.48
N LYS A 55 26.73 28.59 -4.39
CA LYS A 55 25.29 28.93 -4.38
C LYS A 55 24.70 29.08 -5.76
N GLU A 56 25.54 29.43 -6.73
CA GLU A 56 25.15 29.69 -8.11
C GLU A 56 25.62 28.52 -8.98
N PRO A 57 24.69 27.77 -9.61
CA PRO A 57 25.06 26.74 -10.55
C PRO A 57 25.66 27.37 -11.81
N VAL A 58 26.65 26.69 -12.37
CA VAL A 58 27.24 27.05 -13.67
C VAL A 58 26.23 26.74 -14.79
N GLY A 59 25.42 25.71 -14.58
CA GLY A 59 24.28 25.42 -15.44
C GLY A 59 23.38 24.33 -14.87
N VAL A 60 22.28 24.10 -15.59
CA VAL A 60 21.29 23.08 -15.28
C VAL A 60 21.00 22.26 -16.54
N ILE A 61 20.87 20.95 -16.35
CA ILE A 61 20.43 20.00 -17.36
C ILE A 61 19.08 19.45 -16.90
N ILE A 62 18.06 19.62 -17.74
CA ILE A 62 16.70 19.12 -17.46
C ILE A 62 16.61 17.72 -18.08
N LEU A 63 16.42 16.69 -17.26
CA LEU A 63 16.47 15.28 -17.69
C LEU A 63 15.13 14.80 -18.28
N GLU A 64 14.65 15.51 -19.29
CA GLU A 64 13.41 15.17 -20.01
C GLU A 64 13.70 14.90 -21.48
N GLY A 65 13.10 13.84 -22.04
CA GLY A 65 13.31 13.44 -23.43
C GLY A 65 14.75 12.99 -23.74
N CYS A 66 15.49 12.55 -22.72
CA CYS A 66 16.86 12.08 -22.86
C CYS A 66 17.01 10.59 -22.55
N THR A 67 18.06 9.97 -23.11
CA THR A 67 18.53 8.63 -22.75
C THR A 67 19.90 8.72 -22.11
N ILE A 68 20.18 7.77 -21.22
CA ILE A 68 21.49 7.59 -20.60
C ILE A 68 22.13 6.37 -21.26
N GLU A 69 23.26 6.58 -21.91
CA GLU A 69 23.94 5.54 -22.70
C GLU A 69 25.37 5.36 -22.20
N LEU A 70 25.85 4.11 -22.21
CA LEU A 70 27.26 3.81 -22.00
C LEU A 70 28.10 4.36 -23.16
N THR A 71 29.34 4.73 -22.86
CA THR A 71 30.32 5.10 -23.89
C THR A 71 31.67 4.52 -23.54
N GLU A 72 32.45 4.20 -24.57
CA GLU A 72 33.80 3.65 -24.45
C GLU A 72 34.88 4.69 -24.76
N GLU A 73 34.50 5.98 -24.86
CA GLU A 73 35.47 7.06 -25.14
C GLU A 73 36.48 7.23 -24.00
N GLU A 74 36.06 7.02 -22.75
CA GLU A 74 36.88 7.16 -21.54
C GLU A 74 36.54 6.09 -20.51
N SER A 75 37.39 5.92 -19.50
CA SER A 75 37.13 4.98 -18.39
C SER A 75 35.93 5.42 -17.55
N TYR A 76 35.03 4.48 -17.24
CA TYR A 76 33.83 4.72 -16.41
C TYR A 76 32.99 5.91 -16.89
N SER A 77 32.79 5.97 -18.21
CA SER A 77 32.12 7.07 -18.89
C SER A 77 30.74 6.69 -19.42
N PHE A 78 29.87 7.69 -19.46
CA PHE A 78 28.52 7.60 -20.02
C PHE A 78 28.14 8.93 -20.65
N LYS A 79 27.07 8.94 -21.44
CA LYS A 79 26.56 10.14 -22.09
C LYS A 79 25.05 10.30 -21.88
N ILE A 80 24.63 11.55 -21.84
CA ILE A 80 23.22 11.96 -21.82
C ILE A 80 22.88 12.46 -23.23
N VAL A 81 21.97 11.77 -23.92
CA VAL A 81 21.59 12.07 -25.30
C VAL A 81 20.17 12.62 -25.33
N PHE A 82 19.99 13.80 -25.90
CA PHE A 82 18.68 14.45 -26.05
C PHE A 82 18.15 14.25 -27.46
N HIS A 83 16.90 13.78 -27.60
CA HIS A 83 16.31 13.38 -28.88
C HIS A 83 15.58 14.52 -29.61
N CYS A 84 15.87 15.78 -29.29
CA CYS A 84 15.29 16.93 -29.98
C CYS A 84 16.19 17.42 -31.12
N GLU A 85 15.63 18.18 -32.07
CA GLU A 85 16.35 18.63 -33.28
C GLU A 85 17.65 19.43 -32.99
N SER A 86 17.77 20.00 -31.79
CA SER A 86 18.96 20.71 -31.30
C SER A 86 19.49 20.14 -29.99
N GLY A 87 19.25 18.84 -29.76
CA GLY A 87 19.62 18.13 -28.55
C GLY A 87 21.13 18.06 -28.36
N ARG A 88 21.63 18.69 -27.30
CA ARG A 88 23.04 18.60 -26.91
C ARG A 88 23.32 17.26 -26.24
N THR A 89 24.41 16.60 -26.63
CA THR A 89 24.91 15.42 -25.92
C THR A 89 25.94 15.82 -24.85
N TYR A 90 25.78 15.32 -23.64
CA TYR A 90 26.73 15.53 -22.54
C TYR A 90 27.53 14.26 -22.30
N PHE A 91 28.86 14.36 -22.31
CA PHE A 91 29.76 13.25 -21.97
C PHE A 91 30.28 13.45 -20.55
N LEU A 92 30.16 12.42 -19.73
CA LEU A 92 30.45 12.44 -18.30
C LEU A 92 31.31 11.24 -17.94
N CYS A 93 32.36 11.47 -17.15
CA CYS A 93 33.21 10.42 -16.60
C CYS A 93 33.12 10.41 -15.08
N THR A 94 33.28 9.22 -14.51
CA THR A 94 33.34 9.01 -13.06
C THR A 94 34.67 8.42 -12.65
N ASN A 95 34.92 8.30 -11.34
CA ASN A 95 36.16 7.74 -10.81
C ASN A 95 36.12 6.21 -10.61
N SER A 96 34.98 5.54 -10.83
CA SER A 96 34.83 4.11 -10.59
C SER A 96 33.56 3.56 -11.25
N GLN A 97 33.57 2.27 -11.58
CA GLN A 97 32.42 1.55 -12.12
C GLN A 97 31.17 1.71 -11.25
N ALA A 98 31.30 1.52 -9.93
CA ALA A 98 30.18 1.65 -9.00
C ALA A 98 29.59 3.08 -8.97
N SER A 99 30.44 4.10 -9.09
CA SER A 99 29.99 5.49 -9.18
C SER A 99 29.23 5.74 -10.49
N MET A 100 29.76 5.25 -11.62
CA MET A 100 29.12 5.31 -12.93
C MET A 100 27.72 4.67 -12.91
N GLU A 101 27.61 3.42 -12.48
CA GLU A 101 26.34 2.69 -12.42
C GLU A 101 25.31 3.42 -11.57
N ALA A 102 25.72 3.92 -10.41
CA ALA A 102 24.82 4.62 -9.51
C ALA A 102 24.42 6.01 -10.03
N TRP A 103 25.28 6.70 -10.79
CA TRP A 103 24.91 7.92 -11.52
C TRP A 103 23.95 7.62 -12.66
N MET A 104 24.26 6.64 -13.50
CA MET A 104 23.39 6.24 -14.61
C MET A 104 22.00 5.84 -14.12
N LYS A 105 21.93 5.04 -13.05
CA LYS A 105 20.67 4.65 -12.41
C LYS A 105 19.88 5.87 -11.94
N ALA A 106 20.51 6.79 -11.20
CA ALA A 106 19.83 7.97 -10.70
C ALA A 106 19.29 8.85 -11.83
N LEU A 107 20.08 9.06 -12.89
CA LEU A 107 19.67 9.86 -14.05
C LEU A 107 18.55 9.19 -14.87
N ALA A 108 18.60 7.86 -15.04
CA ALA A 108 17.56 7.11 -15.73
C ALA A 108 16.23 7.10 -14.97
N CYS A 109 16.26 7.12 -13.64
CA CYS A 109 15.07 7.18 -12.80
C CYS A 109 14.50 8.61 -12.62
N ALA A 110 15.23 9.64 -13.03
CA ALA A 110 14.86 11.03 -12.78
C ALA A 110 13.79 11.58 -13.75
N SER A 111 13.61 10.95 -14.91
CA SER A 111 12.71 11.45 -15.95
C SER A 111 11.24 11.25 -15.59
N TYR A 112 10.37 12.13 -16.10
CA TYR A 112 8.92 11.98 -15.95
C TYR A 112 8.40 10.68 -16.56
N ASP A 113 8.97 10.24 -17.69
CA ASP A 113 8.59 8.99 -18.35
C ASP A 113 8.80 7.78 -17.44
N TYR A 114 9.91 7.75 -16.68
CA TYR A 114 10.15 6.70 -15.69
C TYR A 114 9.10 6.73 -14.58
N MET A 115 8.81 7.89 -14.00
CA MET A 115 7.80 8.02 -12.96
C MET A 115 6.41 7.58 -13.46
N LYS A 116 6.06 7.94 -14.70
CA LYS A 116 4.80 7.53 -15.31
C LYS A 116 4.70 6.01 -15.51
N LEU A 117 5.78 5.37 -15.97
CA LEU A 117 5.84 3.92 -16.10
C LEU A 117 5.73 3.23 -14.73
N MET A 118 6.42 3.76 -13.72
CA MET A 118 6.36 3.24 -12.36
C MET A 118 4.94 3.34 -11.78
N VAL A 119 4.28 4.49 -11.94
CA VAL A 119 2.89 4.68 -11.48
C VAL A 119 1.94 3.71 -12.17
N ALA A 120 2.08 3.51 -13.49
CA ALA A 120 1.25 2.57 -14.23
C ALA A 120 1.44 1.12 -13.74
N GLU A 121 2.68 0.70 -13.50
CA GLU A 121 2.96 -0.64 -12.98
C GLU A 121 2.45 -0.82 -11.55
N LEU A 122 2.64 0.15 -10.67
CA LEU A 122 2.13 0.10 -9.29
C LEU A 122 0.59 0.06 -9.26
N GLN A 123 -0.08 0.81 -10.15
CA GLN A 123 -1.54 0.75 -10.25
C GLN A 123 -2.00 -0.65 -10.67
N ARG A 124 -1.34 -1.26 -11.65
CA ARG A 124 -1.64 -2.64 -12.08
C ARG A 124 -1.49 -3.63 -10.92
N GLN A 125 -0.43 -3.51 -10.13
CA GLN A 125 -0.19 -4.36 -8.95
C GLN A 125 -1.26 -4.18 -7.87
N LEU A 126 -1.71 -2.93 -7.65
CA LEU A 126 -2.80 -2.65 -6.72
C LEU A 126 -4.12 -3.28 -7.18
N ASP A 127 -4.45 -3.15 -8.46
CA ASP A 127 -5.68 -3.70 -9.03
C ASP A 127 -5.68 -5.25 -8.94
N GLU A 128 -4.53 -5.88 -9.20
CA GLU A 128 -4.34 -7.34 -9.08
C GLU A 128 -4.52 -7.81 -7.62
N ALA A 129 -3.86 -7.16 -6.66
CA ALA A 129 -3.99 -7.51 -5.24
C ALA A 129 -5.42 -7.32 -4.72
N GLN A 130 -6.12 -6.28 -5.18
CA GLN A 130 -7.53 -6.05 -4.82
C GLN A 130 -8.46 -7.10 -5.43
N ALA A 131 -8.18 -7.55 -6.66
CA ALA A 131 -8.95 -8.62 -7.30
C ALA A 131 -8.75 -9.97 -6.59
N GLU A 132 -7.52 -10.27 -6.16
CA GLU A 132 -7.21 -11.45 -5.34
C GLU A 132 -7.95 -11.40 -4.00
N GLU A 133 -7.88 -10.28 -3.27
CA GLU A 133 -8.59 -10.12 -1.99
C GLU A 133 -10.12 -10.24 -2.17
N ALA A 134 -10.68 -9.69 -3.23
CA ALA A 134 -12.10 -9.81 -3.55
C ALA A 134 -12.49 -11.25 -3.90
N ALA A 135 -11.65 -11.98 -4.64
CA ALA A 135 -11.88 -13.37 -4.98
C ALA A 135 -11.80 -14.27 -3.74
N GLU A 136 -10.83 -14.06 -2.86
CA GLU A 136 -10.72 -14.76 -1.57
C GLU A 136 -11.94 -14.48 -0.67
N ALA A 137 -12.37 -13.22 -0.57
CA ALA A 137 -13.56 -12.85 0.19
C ALA A 137 -14.82 -13.52 -0.39
N ALA A 138 -14.97 -13.55 -1.71
CA ALA A 138 -16.08 -14.24 -2.37
C ALA A 138 -16.03 -15.77 -2.15
N ALA A 139 -14.84 -16.37 -2.17
CA ALA A 139 -14.67 -17.80 -1.87
C ALA A 139 -15.00 -18.13 -0.40
N LEU A 140 -14.67 -17.25 0.54
CA LEU A 140 -15.05 -17.43 1.95
C LEU A 140 -16.58 -17.39 2.14
N VAL A 141 -17.27 -16.53 1.39
CA VAL A 141 -18.74 -16.41 1.40
C VAL A 141 -19.42 -17.65 0.81
N THR A 142 -18.81 -18.33 -0.17
CA THR A 142 -19.39 -19.54 -0.78
C THR A 142 -19.18 -20.81 0.04
N VAL A 143 -18.19 -20.86 0.94
CA VAL A 143 -17.98 -22.00 1.86
C VAL A 143 -18.98 -22.01 3.02
N THR A 144 -19.55 -20.85 3.40
CA THR A 144 -20.77 -20.82 4.22
C THR A 144 -21.96 -21.23 3.36
N ALA A 145 -22.30 -22.52 3.37
CA ALA A 145 -23.58 -22.99 2.86
C ALA A 145 -24.70 -22.10 3.43
N PRO A 146 -25.75 -21.77 2.65
CA PRO A 146 -26.91 -21.11 3.22
C PRO A 146 -27.45 -22.04 4.29
N GLU A 147 -27.23 -21.72 5.57
CA GLU A 147 -28.00 -22.34 6.63
C GLU A 147 -29.45 -22.07 6.27
N GLU A 148 -30.14 -23.15 5.91
CA GLU A 148 -31.55 -23.17 5.65
C GLU A 148 -32.20 -22.40 6.79
N GLU A 149 -32.79 -21.23 6.50
CA GLU A 149 -33.55 -20.48 7.51
C GLU A 149 -34.40 -21.49 8.28
N PRO A 150 -34.41 -21.49 9.63
CA PRO A 150 -35.10 -22.51 10.39
C PRO A 150 -36.57 -22.50 9.98
N LYS A 151 -36.94 -23.44 9.10
CA LYS A 151 -38.30 -23.55 8.58
C LYS A 151 -39.20 -23.81 9.77
N VAL A 152 -40.06 -22.85 10.07
CA VAL A 152 -41.10 -22.99 11.07
C VAL A 152 -41.86 -24.28 10.72
N PRO A 153 -41.92 -25.27 11.63
CA PRO A 153 -42.55 -26.54 11.30
C PRO A 153 -43.98 -26.27 10.82
N PRO A 154 -44.48 -27.01 9.81
CA PRO A 154 -45.77 -26.73 9.21
C PRO A 154 -46.84 -26.71 10.31
N ARG A 155 -47.62 -25.63 10.35
CA ARG A 155 -48.84 -25.53 11.16
C ARG A 155 -49.89 -26.48 10.58
N GLY A 156 -49.64 -27.77 10.66
CA GLY A 156 -50.54 -28.85 10.26
C GLY A 156 -50.78 -29.73 11.47
N GLN A 157 -52.01 -29.63 12.00
CA GLN A 157 -52.66 -30.46 13.01
C GLN A 157 -51.76 -31.47 13.74
N ARG A 158 -51.19 -31.05 14.86
CA ARG A 158 -50.77 -32.01 15.88
C ARG A 158 -52.04 -32.66 16.45
N TYR A 159 -52.32 -33.90 16.05
CA TYR A 159 -53.37 -34.69 16.68
C TYR A 159 -52.94 -35.01 18.12
N ASN A 160 -53.64 -34.42 19.09
CA ASN A 160 -53.37 -34.64 20.50
C ASN A 160 -54.01 -35.99 20.92
N PRO A 161 -53.23 -36.98 21.40
CA PRO A 161 -53.77 -38.30 21.76
C PRO A 161 -54.71 -38.26 22.97
N PHE A 162 -54.79 -37.13 23.69
CA PHE A 162 -55.77 -36.89 24.75
C PHE A 162 -57.11 -36.34 24.25
N ASN A 163 -57.29 -36.14 22.94
CA ASN A 163 -58.55 -35.66 22.36
C ASN A 163 -59.58 -36.78 22.11
N LYS A 164 -59.38 -38.00 22.64
CA LYS A 164 -60.45 -39.00 22.71
C LYS A 164 -61.41 -38.61 23.82
N VAL A 165 -62.44 -37.87 23.44
CA VAL A 165 -63.65 -37.76 24.26
C VAL A 165 -64.36 -39.12 24.19
N PRO A 166 -64.66 -39.80 25.31
CA PRO A 166 -65.66 -40.85 25.28
C PRO A 166 -66.99 -40.19 24.93
N GLU A 167 -67.82 -40.88 24.15
CA GLU A 167 -69.10 -40.37 23.71
C GLU A 167 -69.94 -39.83 24.88
N GLY A 168 -70.39 -38.58 24.74
CA GLY A 168 -71.36 -37.99 25.64
C GLY A 168 -70.91 -36.67 26.26
N GLU A 169 -71.73 -35.66 26.01
CA GLU A 169 -71.85 -34.39 26.75
C GLU A 169 -71.04 -33.18 26.30
N THR A 170 -71.82 -32.10 26.19
CA THR A 170 -71.47 -30.76 25.76
C THR A 170 -70.83 -29.98 26.91
N LYS A 171 -69.86 -29.10 26.62
CA LYS A 171 -69.93 -27.65 26.96
C LYS A 171 -68.58 -26.91 26.80
N ALA A 172 -68.71 -25.76 26.15
CA ALA A 172 -68.05 -24.46 26.32
C ALA A 172 -66.56 -24.38 26.73
N VAL A 173 -65.78 -23.73 25.86
CA VAL A 173 -64.48 -23.09 26.20
C VAL A 173 -64.78 -21.70 26.78
N PRO A 174 -64.21 -21.33 27.94
CA PRO A 174 -63.44 -20.08 27.98
C PRO A 174 -62.25 -20.08 28.96
N GLY A 175 -61.07 -19.64 28.50
CA GLY A 175 -60.10 -18.95 29.38
C GLY A 175 -58.78 -19.63 29.80
N SER A 176 -58.20 -20.56 29.02
CA SER A 176 -56.93 -21.20 29.41
C SER A 176 -55.72 -20.25 29.32
N ARG A 177 -55.35 -19.64 30.45
CA ARG A 177 -54.04 -19.04 30.69
C ARG A 177 -53.17 -20.05 31.45
N HIS A 178 -52.51 -20.92 30.70
CA HIS A 178 -51.30 -21.68 31.06
C HIS A 178 -51.20 -22.31 32.46
N HIS A 179 -51.74 -23.52 32.62
CA HIS A 179 -51.15 -24.51 33.52
C HIS A 179 -49.95 -25.14 32.79
N LYS A 180 -48.73 -24.83 33.25
CA LYS A 180 -47.50 -25.51 32.82
C LYS A 180 -47.44 -26.86 33.53
N GLU A 181 -47.37 -27.95 32.79
CA GLU A 181 -46.71 -29.16 33.26
C GLU A 181 -45.75 -29.62 32.17
N SER A 182 -44.48 -29.69 32.54
CA SER A 182 -43.33 -29.69 31.66
C SER A 182 -42.75 -31.10 31.53
N VAL A 183 -42.92 -31.72 30.36
CA VAL A 183 -42.09 -32.85 29.96
C VAL A 183 -40.76 -32.29 29.45
N LYS A 184 -39.71 -32.34 30.27
CA LYS A 184 -38.32 -32.03 29.86
C LYS A 184 -37.49 -33.30 30.02
N ALA A 185 -36.81 -33.69 28.94
CA ALA A 185 -35.84 -34.78 28.95
C ALA A 185 -34.76 -34.54 30.02
N GLU A 186 -34.52 -35.55 30.84
CA GLU A 186 -33.51 -35.64 31.89
C GLU A 186 -32.09 -35.62 31.27
N LEU A 187 -31.64 -34.44 30.86
CA LEU A 187 -30.21 -34.18 30.70
C LEU A 187 -29.72 -33.58 32.03
N PRO A 188 -28.60 -34.06 32.60
CA PRO A 188 -28.05 -33.51 33.83
C PRO A 188 -27.57 -32.08 33.59
N ARG A 189 -28.49 -31.12 33.76
CA ARG A 189 -28.21 -29.69 33.69
C ARG A 189 -27.58 -29.28 35.01
N LYS A 190 -26.25 -29.18 35.04
CA LYS A 190 -25.55 -28.52 36.14
C LYS A 190 -26.10 -27.10 36.24
N LYS A 191 -26.73 -26.77 37.37
CA LYS A 191 -27.23 -25.41 37.65
C LYS A 191 -26.01 -24.52 37.90
N VAL A 192 -25.49 -23.90 36.84
CA VAL A 192 -24.41 -22.92 36.94
C VAL A 192 -25.05 -21.55 37.17
N PRO A 193 -24.66 -20.80 38.21
CA PRO A 193 -25.14 -19.43 38.41
C PRO A 193 -24.86 -18.58 37.17
N PHE A 194 -25.81 -17.72 36.80
CA PHE A 194 -25.65 -16.79 35.66
C PHE A 194 -24.35 -15.98 35.77
N ARG A 195 -23.97 -15.60 36.99
CA ARG A 195 -22.71 -14.90 37.27
C ARG A 195 -21.48 -15.67 36.79
N ASP A 196 -21.46 -16.99 36.93
CA ASP A 196 -20.28 -17.80 36.62
C ASP A 196 -20.22 -18.11 35.12
N ILE A 197 -21.38 -18.27 34.46
CA ILE A 197 -21.50 -18.29 33.00
C ILE A 197 -21.05 -16.93 32.41
N HIS A 198 -21.56 -15.83 32.96
CA HIS A 198 -21.21 -14.49 32.49
C HIS A 198 -19.73 -14.18 32.71
N LYS A 199 -19.12 -14.67 33.80
CA LYS A 199 -17.68 -14.54 34.03
C LYS A 199 -16.86 -15.40 33.07
N SER A 200 -17.22 -16.66 32.84
CA SER A 200 -16.44 -17.55 31.98
C SER A 200 -16.46 -17.09 30.53
N TYR A 201 -17.64 -16.80 29.99
CA TYR A 201 -17.78 -16.36 28.61
C TYR A 201 -17.45 -14.88 28.43
N GLY A 202 -17.86 -14.03 29.38
CA GLY A 202 -17.60 -12.59 29.31
C GLY A 202 -16.12 -12.23 29.41
N ARG A 203 -15.31 -12.95 30.20
CA ARG A 203 -13.86 -12.72 30.25
C ARG A 203 -13.18 -13.05 28.93
N LYS A 204 -13.58 -14.14 28.29
CA LYS A 204 -13.04 -14.52 26.98
C LYS A 204 -13.37 -13.46 25.93
N ILE A 205 -14.63 -13.03 25.87
CA ILE A 205 -15.07 -11.95 24.95
C ILE A 205 -14.28 -10.66 25.18
N LEU A 206 -14.03 -10.29 26.43
CA LEU A 206 -13.26 -9.09 26.76
C LEU A 206 -11.77 -9.24 26.38
N SER A 207 -11.18 -10.43 26.56
CA SER A 207 -9.80 -10.74 26.13
C SER A 207 -9.68 -10.63 24.63
N ASP A 208 -10.52 -11.35 23.89
CA ASP A 208 -10.52 -11.38 22.42
C ASP A 208 -10.70 -9.95 21.85
N ARG A 209 -11.61 -9.15 22.46
CA ARG A 209 -11.81 -7.75 22.08
C ARG A 209 -10.59 -6.87 22.39
N SER A 210 -9.89 -7.12 23.49
CA SER A 210 -8.69 -6.36 23.85
C SER A 210 -7.51 -6.68 22.92
N GLU A 211 -7.34 -7.95 22.56
CA GLU A 211 -6.35 -8.44 21.61
C GLU A 211 -6.60 -7.89 20.20
N TRP A 212 -7.86 -7.90 19.75
CA TRP A 212 -8.26 -7.31 18.48
C TRP A 212 -7.94 -5.81 18.41
N ARG A 213 -8.24 -5.05 19.47
CA ARG A 213 -7.89 -3.61 19.56
C ARG A 213 -6.39 -3.37 19.58
N ALA A 214 -5.61 -4.23 20.26
CA ALA A 214 -4.16 -4.14 20.28
C ALA A 214 -3.58 -4.39 18.88
N ARG A 215 -4.11 -5.37 18.16
CA ARG A 215 -3.71 -5.70 16.78
C ARG A 215 -4.01 -4.56 15.80
N LEU A 216 -5.15 -3.88 15.95
CA LEU A 216 -5.46 -2.68 15.17
C LEU A 216 -4.47 -1.54 15.43
N ARG A 217 -4.16 -1.24 16.69
CA ARG A 217 -3.18 -0.21 17.05
C ARG A 217 -1.78 -0.54 16.53
N LEU A 218 -1.37 -1.80 16.58
CA LEU A 218 -0.10 -2.25 16.00
C LEU A 218 -0.09 -2.07 14.47
N ARG A 219 -1.21 -2.34 13.80
CA ARG A 219 -1.35 -2.12 12.35
C ARG A 219 -1.29 -0.64 11.98
N GLU A 220 -1.93 0.23 12.75
CA GLU A 220 -1.86 1.69 12.59
C GLU A 220 -0.45 2.23 12.85
N GLN A 221 0.24 1.72 13.89
CA GLN A 221 1.63 2.09 14.18
C GLN A 221 2.62 1.56 13.14
N ALA A 222 2.36 0.39 12.54
CA ALA A 222 3.14 -0.15 11.44
C ALA A 222 2.92 0.62 10.14
N ALA A 223 1.68 1.05 9.85
CA ALA A 223 1.36 1.89 8.71
C ALA A 223 1.97 3.31 8.82
N GLY A 224 2.28 3.77 10.04
CA GLY A 224 2.96 5.04 10.30
C GLY A 224 4.49 4.95 10.38
N ARG A 225 5.10 3.77 10.28
CA ARG A 225 6.56 3.62 10.20
C ARG A 225 6.99 3.74 8.73
N PRO A 226 7.88 4.69 8.38
CA PRO A 226 8.44 4.70 7.03
C PRO A 226 9.17 3.38 6.79
N LEU A 227 9.01 2.83 5.59
CA LEU A 227 9.58 1.53 5.18
C LEU A 227 11.12 1.56 5.07
N ILE A 228 11.75 2.69 5.40
CA ILE A 228 13.19 2.93 5.32
C ILE A 228 13.58 3.71 6.59
N GLU A 229 14.36 3.08 7.47
CA GLU A 229 15.18 3.79 8.45
C GLU A 229 16.51 4.12 7.75
N LEU A 230 16.82 5.41 7.63
CA LEU A 230 18.12 5.94 7.19
C LEU A 230 19.15 5.86 8.32
#